data_AF-A0AA96RRZ9-F1
#
_entry.id   AF-A0AA96RRZ9-F1
#
_cell.length_a   1.000
_cell.length_b   1.000
_cell.length_c   1.000
_cell.angle_alpha   90.00
_cell.angle_beta   90.00
_cell.angle_gamma   90.00
#
_symmetry.space_group_name_H-M   'P 1'
#
loop_
_entity.id
_entity.type
_entity.pdbx_description
1 polymer ?
#
loop_
_entity_poly.entity_id
_entity_poly.type
_entity_poly.pdbx_seq_one_letter_code
_entity_poly.pdbx_strand_id
1 'polypeptide(L)' 'MSNKTGGPAFPELGNVGCNSDWQSESGMTLRDYFAAKAMQAMIAAHEPQGAIPGWAYEMADEMLRAREAP' A
#
# COMPACT_ATOMS: atom_id res chain seq x y z
N MET A 1 -16.24 6.02 -6.42
CA MET A 1 -15.03 6.50 -5.73
C MET A 1 -13.92 5.55 -6.13
N SER A 2 -13.17 5.86 -7.20
CA SER A 2 -12.10 4.97 -7.67
C SER A 2 -11.08 4.77 -6.55
N ASN A 3 -10.87 3.52 -6.12
CA ASN A 3 -9.92 3.17 -5.06
C ASN A 3 -8.49 3.40 -5.56
N LYS A 4 -8.03 4.65 -5.51
CA LYS A 4 -6.67 5.08 -5.86
C LYS A 4 -5.57 4.40 -5.03
N THR A 5 -5.95 3.65 -3.99
CA THR A 5 -5.05 3.00 -3.04
C THR A 5 -4.88 1.50 -3.30
N GLY A 6 -5.63 0.92 -4.25
CA GLY A 6 -5.55 -0.50 -4.61
C GLY A 6 -6.21 -1.48 -3.62
N GLY A 7 -6.89 -0.97 -2.59
CA GLY A 7 -7.50 -1.76 -1.52
C GLY A 7 -6.53 -2.10 -0.38
N PRO A 8 -6.92 -2.99 0.56
CA PRO A 8 -6.03 -3.41 1.65
C PRO A 8 -4.84 -4.23 1.11
N ALA A 9 -3.64 -4.00 1.67
CA ALA A 9 -2.41 -4.69 1.25
C ALA A 9 -2.43 -6.19 1.56
N PHE A 10 -3.10 -6.56 2.65
CA PHE A 10 -3.27 -7.94 3.10
C PHE A 10 -4.77 -8.26 3.22
N PRO A 11 -5.16 -9.53 3.08
CA PRO A 11 -6.56 -9.92 3.27
C PRO A 11 -7.04 -9.55 4.67
N GLU A 12 -8.14 -8.81 4.74
CA GLU A 12 -8.89 -8.70 5.99
C GLU A 12 -9.65 -10.01 6.19
N LEU A 13 -9.56 -10.59 7.39
CA LEU A 13 -10.44 -11.69 7.79
C LEU A 13 -11.86 -11.14 7.85
N GLY A 14 -12.62 -11.32 6.78
CA GLY A 14 -14.03 -10.91 6.74
C GLY A 14 -14.79 -11.57 7.89
N ASN A 15 -15.43 -10.74 8.72
CA ASN A 15 -16.36 -11.07 9.83
C ASN A 15 -16.35 -12.55 10.26
N VAL A 16 -15.22 -13.01 10.80
CA VAL A 16 -15.08 -14.37 11.34
C VAL A 16 -15.72 -14.41 12.73
N GLY A 17 -17.03 -14.62 12.74
CA GLY A 17 -17.76 -15.11 13.91
C GLY A 17 -18.05 -14.08 15.00
N CYS A 18 -19.34 -13.75 15.12
CA CYS A 18 -20.00 -13.48 16.40
C CYS A 18 -19.53 -12.28 17.22
N ASN A 19 -19.34 -11.09 16.63
CA ASN A 19 -19.50 -9.78 17.31
C ASN A 19 -19.45 -8.68 16.25
N SER A 20 -20.61 -8.16 15.87
CA SER A 20 -20.77 -7.06 14.89
C SER A 20 -20.13 -5.73 15.32
N ASP A 21 -19.57 -5.67 16.53
CA ASP A 21 -19.00 -4.47 17.13
C ASP A 21 -17.49 -4.34 16.91
N TRP A 22 -16.84 -5.37 16.34
CA TRP A 22 -15.47 -5.25 15.85
C TRP A 22 -15.49 -4.54 14.50
N GLN A 23 -15.31 -3.23 14.52
CA GLN A 23 -15.01 -2.49 13.31
C GLN A 23 -13.69 -3.01 12.76
N SER A 24 -13.73 -3.67 11.60
CA SER A 24 -12.52 -4.02 10.85
C SER A 24 -11.85 -2.71 10.49
N GLU A 25 -10.83 -2.31 11.26
CA GLU A 25 -10.00 -1.18 10.89
C GLU A 25 -9.21 -1.61 9.66
N SER A 26 -9.51 -0.98 8.53
CA SER A 26 -8.76 -1.24 7.32
C SER A 26 -7.30 -0.98 7.58
N GLY A 27 -6.49 -2.03 7.46
CA GLY A 27 -5.04 -1.97 7.65
C GLY A 27 -4.35 -1.12 6.58
N MET A 28 -3.05 -1.34 6.38
CA MET A 28 -2.28 -0.64 5.35
C MET A 28 -2.88 -0.86 3.95
N THR A 29 -2.89 0.19 3.12
CA THR A 29 -3.33 0.06 1.72
C THR A 29 -2.25 -0.59 0.84
N LEU A 30 -2.64 -1.20 -0.28
CA LEU A 30 -1.70 -1.79 -1.22
C LEU A 30 -0.67 -0.77 -1.74
N ARG A 31 -1.11 0.49 -1.93
CA ARG A 31 -0.26 1.64 -2.24
C ARG A 31 0.83 1.86 -1.19
N ASP A 32 0.45 1.92 0.08
CA ASP A 32 1.39 2.14 1.18
C ASP A 32 2.38 0.98 1.32
N TYR A 33 1.93 -0.26 1.05
CA TYR A 33 2.81 -1.43 1.06
C TYR A 33 3.86 -1.38 -0.05
N PHE A 34 3.47 -1.03 -1.28
CA PHE A 34 4.42 -0.86 -2.38
C PHE A 34 5.40 0.28 -2.11
N ALA A 35 4.92 1.40 -1.58
CA ALA A 35 5.78 2.52 -1.19
C ALA A 35 6.77 2.12 -0.09
N ALA A 36 6.35 1.36 0.92
CA ALA A 36 7.25 0.86 1.95
C ALA A 36 8.35 -0.05 1.39
N LYS A 37 8.00 -0.94 0.43
CA LYS A 37 8.98 -1.80 -0.27
C LYS A 37 9.98 -0.99 -1.09
N ALA A 38 9.51 0.02 -1.81
CA ALA A 38 10.34 0.96 -2.56
C ALA A 38 11.35 1.68 -1.64
N MET A 39 10.82 2.26 -0.56
CA MET A 39 11.59 2.98 0.45
C MET A 39 12.69 2.11 1.05
N GLN A 40 12.40 0.85 1.38
CA GLN A 40 13.41 -0.09 1.91
C GLN A 40 14.61 -0.24 0.98
N ALA A 41 14.39 -0.38 -0.33
CA ALA A 41 15.47 -0.51 -1.31
C ALA A 41 16.27 0.80 -1.47
N MET A 42 15.58 1.94 -1.52
CA MET A 42 16.21 3.26 -1.67
C MET A 42 17.06 3.64 -0.45
N ILE A 43 16.58 3.34 0.76
CA ILE A 43 17.35 3.53 2.01
C ILE A 43 18.60 2.66 1.97
N ALA A 44 18.49 1.39 1.57
CA ALA A 44 19.65 0.50 1.45
C ALA A 44 20.67 0.98 0.40
N ALA A 45 20.19 1.61 -0.67
CA ALA A 45 21.03 2.25 -1.69
C ALA A 45 21.62 3.60 -1.26
N HIS A 46 21.33 4.10 -0.06
CA HIS A 46 21.78 5.40 0.46
C HIS A 46 21.31 6.59 -0.39
N GLU A 47 20.12 6.49 -0.98
CA GLU A 47 19.50 7.59 -1.71
C GLU A 47 19.19 8.79 -0.78
N PRO A 48 19.06 10.01 -1.35
CA PRO A 48 18.74 11.19 -0.55
C PRO A 48 17.41 11.06 0.19
N GLN A 49 17.46 11.00 1.52
CA GLN A 49 16.30 10.71 2.38
C GLN A 49 15.08 11.62 2.11
N GLY A 50 15.30 12.89 1.74
CA GLY A 50 14.22 13.81 1.41
C GLY A 50 13.46 13.47 0.12
N ALA A 51 14.08 12.76 -0.82
CA ALA A 51 13.47 12.36 -2.09
C ALA A 51 12.75 11.00 -2.01
N ILE A 52 13.19 10.13 -1.09
CA ILE A 52 12.69 8.75 -0.95
C ILE A 52 11.15 8.67 -0.82
N PRO A 53 10.47 9.47 0.01
CA PRO A 53 9.01 9.36 0.13
C PRO A 53 8.28 9.62 -1.19
N GLY A 54 8.74 10.62 -1.96
CA GLY A 54 8.14 10.95 -3.26
C GLY A 54 8.32 9.82 -4.27
N TRP A 55 9.55 9.37 -4.48
CA TRP A 55 9.87 8.27 -5.40
C TRP A 55 9.20 6.95 -5.02
N ALA A 56 9.07 6.69 -3.71
CA ALA A 56 8.41 5.49 -3.22
C ALA A 56 6.92 5.48 -3.58
N TYR A 57 6.22 6.60 -3.40
CA TYR A 57 4.81 6.71 -3.77
C TYR A 57 4.60 6.73 -5.29
N GLU A 58 5.50 7.34 -6.07
CA GLU A 58 5.47 7.26 -7.53
C GLU A 58 5.59 5.82 -8.02
N MET A 59 6.54 5.04 -7.48
CA MET A 59 6.66 3.63 -7.83
C MET A 59 5.42 2.82 -7.41
N ALA A 60 4.81 3.13 -6.26
CA ALA A 60 3.58 2.49 -5.83
C ALA A 60 2.41 2.75 -6.80
N ASP A 61 2.26 4.00 -7.25
CA ASP A 61 1.21 4.40 -8.20
C ASP A 61 1.39 3.70 -9.56
N GLU A 62 2.64 3.55 -10.02
CA GLU A 62 2.98 2.80 -11.22
C GLU A 62 2.65 1.30 -11.11
N MET A 63 2.92 0.68 -9.95
CA MET A 63 2.54 -0.72 -9.71
C MET A 63 1.03 -0.94 -9.70
N LEU A 64 0.26 0.00 -9.14
CA LEU A 64 -1.20 -0.05 -9.18
C LEU A 64 -1.71 0.08 -10.62
N ARG A 65 -1.16 1.01 -11.39
CA ARG A 65 -1.50 1.19 -12.81
C ARG A 65 -1.19 -0.07 -13.64
N ALA A 66 -0.04 -0.70 -13.40
CA ALA A 66 0.35 -1.94 -14.07
C ALA A 66 -0.62 -3.09 -13.77
N ARG A 67 -1.27 -3.08 -12.59
CA ARG A 67 -2.28 -4.09 -12.21
C ARG A 67 -3.65 -3.84 -12.86
N GLU A 68 -3.97 -2.59 -13.17
CA GLU A 68 -5.20 -2.21 -13.86
C GLU A 68 -5.09 -2.37 -15.40
N ALA A 69 -3.87 -2.54 -15.91
CA ALA A 69 -3.63 -2.85 -17.32
C ALA A 69 -4.08 -4.29 -17.65
N PRO A 70 -4.77 -4.50 -18.79
CA PRO A 70 -5.31 -5.80 -19.21
C PRO A 70 -4.26 -6.82 -19.62
#